data_AF-A0A414L498-F1
#
_entry.id   AF-A0A414L498-F1
#
_cell.length_a   1.000
_cell.length_b   1.000
_cell.length_c   1.000
_cell.angle_alpha   90.00
_cell.angle_beta   90.00
_cell.angle_gamma   90.00
#
_symmetry.space_group_name_H-M   'P 1'
#
loop_
_entity.id
_entity.type
_entity.pdbx_description
1 polymer ?
#
loop_
_entity_poly.entity_id
_entity_poly.type
_entity_poly.pdbx_seq_one_letter_code
_entity_poly.pdbx_strand_id
1 'polypeptide(L)'
;MEQNLQIDDKDRQEYPLTDIVKLDATLNEILQKVPSTAEILVYKQQKININTQWKDWAFEMLMAGYETENLFILAGEDIHCNPFEFTELTDKIFEELHLNEIDANSIIILYSLFIVKSVIQSPDKNKVSAALNKLEQECINNEYNTFLYDFYLLSNAIDELKALGEQWYWNDASLTKENWYEYTLRFFKLWIENPDPKYKILRENNCNASLPKKKNIFSRLISYLKRK
;
A
#
# COMPACT_ATOMS: atom_id res chain seq x y z
N MET A 1 -14.01 37.45 23.46
CA MET A 1 -12.54 37.28 23.32
C MET A 1 -12.35 35.99 22.55
N GLU A 2 -12.48 36.06 21.23
CA GLU A 2 -12.24 34.96 20.32
C GLU A 2 -10.80 35.14 19.81
N GLN A 3 -9.93 34.18 20.11
CA GLN A 3 -8.62 34.10 19.48
C GLN A 3 -8.70 33.04 18.39
N ASN A 4 -8.78 33.52 17.14
CA ASN A 4 -8.49 32.73 15.95
C ASN A 4 -7.01 32.31 16.00
N LEU A 5 -6.76 31.01 16.17
CA LEU A 5 -5.47 30.43 15.78
C LEU A 5 -5.48 30.26 14.26
N GLN A 6 -4.91 31.25 13.56
CA GLN A 6 -4.36 31.03 12.24
C GLN A 6 -3.23 30.01 12.37
N ILE A 7 -3.42 28.83 11.78
CA ILE A 7 -2.33 27.87 11.61
C ILE A 7 -1.54 28.35 10.40
N ASP A 8 -0.30 28.79 10.66
CA ASP A 8 0.68 29.25 9.68
C ASP A 8 1.07 28.06 8.77
N ASP A 9 0.86 28.23 7.47
CA ASP A 9 1.06 27.23 6.40
C ASP A 9 2.55 27.15 6.00
N LYS A 10 3.45 27.09 6.99
CA LYS A 10 4.90 27.21 6.77
C LYS A 10 5.75 26.01 7.19
N ASP A 11 5.17 24.98 7.79
CA ASP A 11 5.90 23.78 8.22
C ASP A 11 5.49 22.49 7.49
N ARG A 12 4.96 22.59 6.26
CA ARG A 12 4.97 21.44 5.34
C ARG A 12 6.36 21.30 4.74
N GLN A 13 7.29 20.75 5.51
CA GLN A 13 8.48 20.14 4.92
C GLN A 13 8.00 18.93 4.10
N GLU A 14 8.13 18.99 2.78
CA GLU A 14 8.06 17.80 1.93
C GLU A 14 9.22 16.88 2.35
N TYR A 15 8.91 15.80 3.07
CA TYR A 15 9.89 14.78 3.40
C TYR A 15 10.00 13.81 2.22
N PRO A 16 11.15 13.77 1.51
CA PRO A 16 11.35 12.79 0.45
C PRO A 16 11.35 11.37 1.01
N LEU A 17 10.97 10.40 0.17
CA LEU A 17 10.87 8.96 0.47
C LEU A 17 12.10 8.34 1.15
N THR A 18 13.24 9.04 1.09
CA THR A 18 14.57 8.63 1.54
C THR A 18 14.73 8.48 3.05
N ASP A 19 13.84 9.02 3.88
CA ASP A 19 14.01 8.96 5.35
C ASP A 19 13.30 7.75 6.02
N ILE A 20 12.46 7.02 5.28
CA ILE A 20 11.61 5.93 5.83
C ILE A 20 12.23 4.56 5.58
N VAL A 21 12.99 4.44 4.49
CA VAL A 21 13.77 3.26 4.15
C VAL A 21 15.17 3.72 3.77
N LYS A 22 16.19 3.14 4.41
CA LYS A 22 17.57 3.37 4.02
C LYS A 22 17.85 2.61 2.72
N LEU A 23 17.41 3.18 1.60
CA LEU A 23 17.65 2.63 0.27
C LEU A 23 19.11 2.86 -0.11
N ASP A 24 19.77 1.84 -0.63
CA ASP A 24 21.02 2.08 -1.36
C ASP A 24 20.73 2.88 -2.65
N ALA A 25 21.78 3.46 -3.21
CA ALA A 25 21.66 4.33 -4.38
C ALA A 25 21.14 3.60 -5.62
N THR A 26 21.50 2.32 -5.79
CA THR A 26 21.12 1.48 -6.93
C THR A 26 19.63 1.16 -6.90
N LEU A 27 19.11 0.71 -5.77
CA LEU A 27 17.69 0.44 -5.57
C LEU A 27 16.85 1.71 -5.78
N ASN A 28 17.30 2.86 -5.26
CA ASN A 28 16.60 4.12 -5.46
C ASN A 28 16.57 4.53 -6.94
N GLU A 29 17.67 4.35 -7.67
CA GLU A 29 17.71 4.60 -9.12
C GLU A 29 16.75 3.70 -9.89
N ILE A 30 16.75 2.39 -9.59
CA ILE A 30 15.84 1.42 -10.21
C ILE A 30 14.39 1.81 -9.94
N LEU A 31 14.02 2.12 -8.69
CA LEU A 31 12.65 2.51 -8.33
C LEU A 31 12.18 3.82 -8.98
N GLN A 32 13.10 4.73 -9.30
CA GLN A 32 12.77 5.96 -10.02
C GLN A 32 12.49 5.70 -11.51
N LYS A 33 13.27 4.82 -12.15
CA LYS A 33 13.12 4.49 -13.57
C LYS A 33 12.03 3.45 -13.83
N VAL A 34 11.93 2.46 -12.95
CA VAL A 34 11.05 1.28 -13.04
C VAL A 34 10.34 1.07 -11.70
N PRO A 35 9.29 1.87 -11.40
CA PRO A 35 8.59 1.81 -10.12
C PRO A 35 7.92 0.46 -9.83
N SER A 36 7.55 -0.30 -10.86
CA SER A 36 6.98 -1.65 -10.76
C SER A 36 7.90 -2.66 -10.08
N THR A 37 9.21 -2.36 -9.97
CA THR A 37 10.17 -3.14 -9.18
C THR A 37 9.66 -3.36 -7.75
N ALA A 38 8.97 -2.40 -7.14
CA ALA A 38 8.39 -2.56 -5.81
C ALA A 38 7.36 -3.71 -5.72
N GLU A 39 6.56 -3.95 -6.76
CA GLU A 39 5.62 -5.08 -6.82
C GLU A 39 6.38 -6.41 -6.97
N ILE A 40 7.43 -6.42 -7.78
CA ILE A 40 8.25 -7.61 -8.02
C ILE A 40 9.05 -8.03 -6.78
N LEU A 41 9.50 -7.09 -5.95
CA LEU A 41 10.12 -7.40 -4.66
C LEU A 41 9.16 -8.17 -3.74
N VAL A 42 7.89 -7.75 -3.65
CA VAL A 42 6.86 -8.48 -2.88
C VAL A 42 6.62 -9.86 -3.47
N TYR A 43 6.52 -9.96 -4.80
CA TYR A 43 6.31 -11.26 -5.47
C TYR A 43 7.46 -12.22 -5.19
N LYS A 44 8.70 -11.75 -5.21
CA LYS A 44 9.87 -12.55 -4.85
C LYS A 44 9.80 -13.01 -3.39
N GLN A 45 9.52 -12.11 -2.47
CA GLN A 45 9.40 -12.41 -1.03
C GLN A 45 8.31 -13.47 -0.75
N GLN A 46 7.16 -13.35 -1.42
CA GLN A 46 6.01 -14.24 -1.29
C GLN A 46 6.12 -15.52 -2.15
N LYS A 47 7.21 -15.68 -2.92
CA LYS A 47 7.44 -16.80 -3.84
C LYS A 47 6.31 -16.97 -4.86
N ILE A 48 5.79 -15.86 -5.36
CA ILE A 48 4.79 -15.83 -6.42
C ILE A 48 5.43 -16.29 -7.72
N ASN A 49 4.80 -17.29 -8.36
CA ASN A 49 5.28 -17.85 -9.61
C ASN A 49 5.13 -16.84 -10.78
N ILE A 50 5.73 -17.16 -11.93
CA ILE A 50 5.69 -16.31 -13.12
C ILE A 50 4.25 -15.92 -13.50
N ASN A 51 4.08 -14.66 -13.85
CA ASN A 51 2.83 -14.07 -14.30
C ASN A 51 3.14 -12.89 -15.23
N THR A 52 2.09 -12.22 -15.72
CA THR A 52 2.24 -11.09 -16.63
C THR A 52 3.05 -9.94 -16.01
N GLN A 53 2.90 -9.66 -14.71
CA GLN A 53 3.63 -8.57 -14.06
C GLN A 53 5.14 -8.80 -14.04
N TRP A 54 5.60 -10.03 -13.82
CA TRP A 54 7.03 -10.37 -13.91
C TRP A 54 7.60 -10.06 -15.31
N LYS A 55 6.84 -10.37 -16.36
CA LYS A 55 7.23 -10.10 -17.74
C LYS A 55 7.21 -8.62 -18.07
N ASP A 56 6.13 -7.93 -17.71
CA ASP A 56 5.98 -6.50 -17.93
C ASP A 56 7.10 -5.73 -17.23
N TRP A 57 7.43 -6.09 -15.98
CA TRP A 57 8.58 -5.53 -15.28
C TRP A 57 9.90 -5.78 -16.01
N ALA A 58 10.14 -7.01 -16.51
CA ALA A 58 11.35 -7.29 -17.28
C ALA A 58 11.45 -6.40 -18.53
N PHE A 59 10.34 -6.19 -19.25
CA PHE A 59 10.30 -5.25 -20.36
C PHE A 59 10.59 -3.81 -19.94
N GLU A 60 10.01 -3.34 -18.82
CA GLU A 60 10.26 -1.99 -18.30
C GLU A 60 11.74 -1.80 -17.90
N MET A 61 12.36 -2.82 -17.29
CA MET A 61 13.79 -2.83 -16.97
C MET A 61 14.67 -2.70 -18.22
N LEU A 62 14.38 -3.48 -19.26
CA LEU A 62 15.09 -3.39 -20.54
C LEU A 62 14.92 -2.01 -21.18
N MET A 63 13.70 -1.47 -21.20
CA MET A 63 13.41 -0.14 -21.74
C MET A 63 14.09 1.00 -20.95
N ALA A 64 14.38 0.77 -19.67
CA ALA A 64 15.11 1.69 -18.81
C ALA A 64 16.65 1.56 -18.93
N GLY A 65 17.14 0.66 -19.78
CA GLY A 65 18.56 0.45 -20.08
C GLY A 65 19.25 -0.61 -19.20
N TYR A 66 18.50 -1.39 -18.42
CA TYR A 66 19.04 -2.52 -17.66
C TYR A 66 19.03 -3.77 -18.55
N GLU A 67 20.04 -3.87 -19.42
CA GLU A 67 20.15 -4.93 -20.43
C GLU A 67 20.99 -6.09 -19.90
N THR A 68 20.35 -7.09 -19.27
CA THR A 68 21.01 -8.36 -18.91
C THR A 68 20.40 -9.53 -19.67
N GLU A 69 21.20 -10.58 -19.91
CA GLU A 69 20.74 -11.79 -20.60
C GLU A 69 19.52 -12.40 -19.90
N ASN A 70 19.54 -12.46 -18.57
CA ASN A 70 18.45 -13.03 -17.78
C ASN A 70 17.17 -12.19 -17.84
N LEU A 71 17.26 -10.86 -17.95
CA LEU A 71 16.09 -10.00 -18.19
C LEU A 71 15.48 -10.22 -19.58
N PHE A 72 16.31 -10.42 -20.62
CA PHE A 72 15.81 -10.78 -21.96
C PHE A 72 15.08 -12.13 -21.95
N ILE A 73 15.63 -13.13 -21.25
CA ILE A 73 14.99 -14.43 -21.08
C ILE A 73 13.63 -14.24 -20.41
N LEU A 74 13.58 -13.57 -19.25
CA LEU A 74 12.35 -13.35 -18.50
C LEU A 74 11.27 -12.62 -19.31
N ALA A 75 11.64 -11.60 -20.10
CA ALA A 75 10.72 -10.87 -20.96
C ALA A 75 10.13 -11.78 -22.07
N GLY A 76 10.93 -12.71 -22.60
CA GLY A 76 10.54 -13.66 -23.63
C GLY A 76 9.85 -14.95 -23.13
N GLU A 77 9.93 -15.23 -21.83
CA GLU A 77 9.55 -16.52 -21.24
C GLU A 77 8.05 -16.83 -21.35
N ASP A 78 7.70 -18.11 -21.41
CA ASP A 78 6.30 -18.55 -21.32
C ASP A 78 5.80 -18.48 -19.86
N ILE A 79 4.55 -18.04 -19.66
CA ILE A 79 3.93 -18.00 -18.32
C ILE A 79 3.73 -19.39 -17.68
N HIS A 80 4.03 -20.46 -18.41
CA HIS A 80 4.04 -21.84 -17.96
C HIS A 80 5.45 -22.38 -17.66
N CYS A 81 6.46 -21.50 -17.56
CA CYS A 81 7.80 -21.85 -17.11
C CYS A 81 7.77 -22.68 -15.82
N ASN A 82 8.68 -23.65 -15.72
CA ASN A 82 8.79 -24.49 -14.55
C ASN A 82 9.14 -23.63 -13.31
N PRO A 83 8.47 -23.81 -12.15
CA PRO A 83 8.73 -22.99 -10.97
C PRO A 83 10.19 -23.02 -10.46
N PHE A 84 10.90 -24.13 -10.65
CA PHE A 84 12.31 -24.25 -10.26
C PHE A 84 13.22 -23.45 -11.20
N GLU A 85 13.02 -23.56 -12.51
CA GLU A 85 13.74 -22.79 -13.53
C GLU A 85 13.47 -21.29 -13.35
N PHE A 86 12.20 -20.93 -13.09
CA PHE A 86 11.81 -19.55 -12.78
C PHE A 86 12.46 -19.02 -11.50
N THR A 87 12.56 -19.84 -10.46
CA THR A 87 13.24 -19.44 -9.22
C THR A 87 14.72 -19.17 -9.49
N GLU A 88 15.40 -20.08 -10.19
CA GLU A 88 16.81 -19.91 -10.55
C GLU A 88 17.05 -18.67 -11.42
N LEU A 89 16.19 -18.43 -12.41
CA LEU A 89 16.25 -17.26 -13.27
C LEU A 89 16.09 -15.97 -12.45
N THR A 90 15.07 -15.89 -11.59
CA THR A 90 14.83 -14.69 -10.78
C THR A 90 15.90 -14.46 -9.72
N ASP A 91 16.52 -15.51 -9.16
CA ASP A 91 17.67 -15.39 -8.26
C ASP A 91 18.86 -14.71 -8.97
N LYS A 92 19.18 -15.16 -10.20
CA LYS A 92 20.25 -14.56 -11.01
C LYS A 92 19.96 -13.09 -11.32
N ILE A 93 18.73 -12.77 -11.75
CA ILE A 93 18.33 -11.39 -12.05
C ILE A 93 18.47 -10.50 -10.80
N PHE A 94 18.02 -10.96 -9.64
CA PHE A 94 18.11 -10.17 -8.42
C PHE A 94 19.56 -9.99 -7.94
N GLU A 95 20.43 -10.98 -8.17
CA GLU A 95 21.87 -10.85 -7.92
C GLU A 95 22.52 -9.82 -8.84
N GLU A 96 22.25 -9.89 -10.14
CA GLU A 96 22.76 -8.94 -11.15
C GLU A 96 22.34 -7.50 -10.87
N LEU A 97 21.10 -7.32 -10.40
CA LEU A 97 20.52 -6.00 -10.10
C LEU A 97 20.77 -5.54 -8.66
N HIS A 98 21.47 -6.34 -7.84
CA HIS A 98 21.71 -6.08 -6.43
C HIS A 98 20.44 -5.87 -5.58
N LEU A 99 19.38 -6.65 -5.84
CA LEU A 99 18.07 -6.56 -5.17
C LEU A 99 17.90 -7.56 -4.00
N ASN A 100 18.93 -8.34 -3.67
CA ASN A 100 18.84 -9.45 -2.71
C ASN A 100 18.86 -9.04 -1.23
N GLU A 101 19.33 -7.84 -0.90
CA GLU A 101 19.62 -7.45 0.49
C GLU A 101 18.55 -6.51 1.11
N ILE A 102 17.34 -6.52 0.56
CA ILE A 102 16.26 -5.65 1.01
C ILE A 102 15.44 -6.36 2.09
N ASP A 103 15.31 -5.73 3.27
CA ASP A 103 14.53 -6.32 4.35
C ASP A 103 13.02 -6.31 4.08
N ALA A 104 12.32 -7.28 4.66
CA ALA A 104 10.90 -7.51 4.46
C ALA A 104 10.01 -6.28 4.75
N ASN A 105 10.32 -5.49 5.78
CA ASN A 105 9.52 -4.32 6.11
C ASN A 105 9.72 -3.21 5.07
N SER A 106 10.95 -3.01 4.62
CA SER A 106 11.27 -2.08 3.54
C SER A 106 10.52 -2.43 2.25
N ILE A 107 10.47 -3.72 1.88
CA ILE A 107 9.69 -4.19 0.71
C ILE A 107 8.21 -3.82 0.84
N ILE A 108 7.60 -4.04 2.01
CA ILE A 108 6.20 -3.69 2.28
C ILE A 108 5.97 -2.18 2.11
N ILE A 109 6.86 -1.36 2.66
CA ILE A 109 6.78 0.11 2.57
C ILE A 109 6.85 0.56 1.12
N LEU A 110 7.84 0.06 0.37
CA LEU A 110 8.04 0.37 -1.04
C LEU A 110 6.83 -0.01 -1.89
N TYR A 111 6.28 -1.21 -1.69
CA TYR A 111 5.11 -1.66 -2.42
C TYR A 111 3.87 -0.84 -2.10
N SER A 112 3.69 -0.48 -0.82
CA SER A 112 2.57 0.35 -0.38
C SER A 112 2.62 1.73 -1.02
N LEU A 113 3.81 2.35 -1.05
CA LEU A 113 4.05 3.61 -1.73
C LEU A 113 3.78 3.52 -3.22
N PHE A 114 4.23 2.43 -3.87
CA PHE A 114 3.97 2.18 -5.29
C PHE A 114 2.46 2.13 -5.59
N ILE A 115 1.70 1.32 -4.83
CA ILE A 115 0.24 1.23 -4.97
C ILE A 115 -0.40 2.61 -4.80
N VAL A 116 -0.10 3.30 -3.70
CA VAL A 116 -0.74 4.56 -3.35
C VAL A 116 -0.42 5.65 -4.40
N LYS A 117 0.84 5.76 -4.84
CA LYS A 117 1.24 6.69 -5.90
C LYS A 117 0.50 6.44 -7.20
N SER A 118 0.37 5.19 -7.63
CA SER A 118 -0.29 4.83 -8.88
C SER A 118 -1.74 5.33 -8.93
N VAL A 119 -2.43 5.28 -7.79
CA VAL A 119 -3.82 5.75 -7.65
C VAL A 119 -3.89 7.27 -7.56
N ILE A 120 -2.97 7.93 -6.84
CA ILE A 120 -2.95 9.39 -6.73
C ILE A 120 -2.68 10.05 -8.09
N GLN A 121 -1.78 9.46 -8.91
CA GLN A 121 -1.43 9.97 -10.23
C GLN A 121 -2.57 9.84 -11.24
N SER A 122 -3.38 8.79 -11.14
CA SER A 122 -4.54 8.55 -12.01
C SER A 122 -5.75 8.10 -11.19
N PRO A 123 -6.42 9.03 -10.48
CA PRO A 123 -7.51 8.70 -9.57
C PRO A 123 -8.71 8.13 -10.31
N ASP A 124 -9.12 6.93 -9.89
CA ASP A 124 -10.33 6.27 -10.35
C ASP A 124 -10.93 5.47 -9.19
N LYS A 125 -12.26 5.41 -9.13
CA LYS A 125 -12.98 4.80 -8.00
C LYS A 125 -12.72 3.30 -7.88
N ASN A 126 -12.59 2.59 -9.00
CA ASN A 126 -12.27 1.16 -8.99
C ASN A 126 -10.81 0.95 -8.61
N LYS A 127 -9.89 1.79 -9.10
CA LYS A 127 -8.47 1.75 -8.70
C LYS A 127 -8.25 2.02 -7.22
N VAL A 128 -8.95 3.00 -6.63
CA VAL A 128 -8.90 3.26 -5.17
C VAL A 128 -9.36 2.03 -4.39
N SER A 129 -10.48 1.41 -4.78
CA SER A 129 -10.97 0.20 -4.12
C SER A 129 -9.98 -0.96 -4.27
N ALA A 130 -9.43 -1.17 -5.46
CA ALA A 130 -8.48 -2.24 -5.72
C ALA A 130 -7.18 -2.05 -4.94
N ALA A 131 -6.67 -0.83 -4.85
CA ALA A 131 -5.50 -0.49 -4.05
C ALA A 131 -5.73 -0.74 -2.57
N LEU A 132 -6.87 -0.31 -2.03
CA LEU A 132 -7.19 -0.53 -0.62
C LEU A 132 -7.29 -2.03 -0.31
N ASN A 133 -7.93 -2.81 -1.20
CA ASN A 133 -8.00 -4.26 -1.06
C ASN A 133 -6.62 -4.92 -1.13
N LYS A 134 -5.74 -4.50 -2.04
CA LYS A 134 -4.36 -5.00 -2.11
C LYS A 134 -3.61 -4.75 -0.79
N LEU A 135 -3.68 -3.53 -0.27
CA LEU A 135 -3.01 -3.15 0.99
C LEU A 135 -3.59 -3.87 2.21
N GLU A 136 -4.90 -4.12 2.21
CA GLU A 136 -5.55 -4.97 3.21
C GLU A 136 -5.01 -6.41 3.15
N GLN A 137 -4.94 -7.02 1.97
CA GLN A 137 -4.41 -8.37 1.81
C GLN A 137 -2.96 -8.45 2.24
N GLU A 138 -2.14 -7.45 1.90
CA GLU A 138 -0.77 -7.37 2.39
C GLU A 138 -0.71 -7.24 3.92
N CYS A 139 -1.65 -6.53 4.55
CA CYS A 139 -1.72 -6.49 6.01
C CYS A 139 -1.96 -7.89 6.59
N ILE A 140 -2.90 -8.65 6.02
CA ILE A 140 -3.26 -10.00 6.46
C ILE A 140 -2.10 -10.97 6.23
N ASN A 141 -1.50 -10.96 5.04
CA ASN A 141 -0.39 -11.84 4.66
C ASN A 141 0.85 -11.63 5.52
N ASN A 142 1.02 -10.42 6.06
CA ASN A 142 2.15 -10.04 6.93
C ASN A 142 1.73 -9.94 8.40
N GLU A 143 0.88 -10.86 8.87
CA GLU A 143 0.49 -11.02 10.28
C GLU A 143 -0.04 -9.73 10.94
N TYR A 144 -0.87 -8.98 10.21
CA TYR A 144 -1.41 -7.68 10.64
C TYR A 144 -0.32 -6.65 10.93
N ASN A 145 0.65 -6.54 10.03
CA ASN A 145 1.72 -5.55 10.09
C ASN A 145 1.17 -4.17 10.45
N THR A 146 1.71 -3.55 11.49
CA THR A 146 1.20 -2.29 12.05
C THR A 146 1.27 -1.12 11.07
N PHE A 147 2.20 -1.15 10.10
CA PHE A 147 2.32 -0.17 9.03
C PHE A 147 1.08 -0.19 8.11
N LEU A 148 0.54 -1.38 7.85
CA LEU A 148 -0.59 -1.58 6.94
C LEU A 148 -1.96 -1.55 7.63
N TYR A 149 -1.97 -1.53 8.97
CA TYR A 149 -3.18 -1.77 9.75
C TYR A 149 -4.29 -0.74 9.51
N ASP A 150 -3.93 0.51 9.26
CA ASP A 150 -4.92 1.55 8.98
C ASP A 150 -5.61 1.32 7.62
N PHE A 151 -4.92 0.76 6.62
CA PHE A 151 -5.56 0.33 5.37
C PHE A 151 -6.54 -0.81 5.59
N TYR A 152 -6.17 -1.79 6.42
CA TYR A 152 -7.06 -2.90 6.82
C TYR A 152 -8.36 -2.37 7.47
N LEU A 153 -8.23 -1.48 8.46
CA LEU A 153 -9.39 -0.91 9.15
C LEU A 153 -10.28 -0.08 8.22
N LEU A 154 -9.67 0.75 7.36
CA LEU A 154 -10.42 1.59 6.42
C LEU A 154 -11.15 0.74 5.37
N SER A 155 -10.51 -0.30 4.84
CA SER A 155 -11.13 -1.25 3.90
C SER A 155 -12.39 -1.88 4.49
N ASN A 156 -12.25 -2.47 5.68
CA ASN A 156 -13.34 -3.15 6.37
C ASN A 156 -14.46 -2.17 6.77
N ALA A 157 -14.13 -0.93 7.15
CA ALA A 157 -15.13 0.10 7.44
C ALA A 157 -15.97 0.45 6.20
N ILE A 158 -15.33 0.56 5.04
CA ILE A 158 -16.01 0.89 3.79
C ILE A 158 -16.93 -0.25 3.35
N ASP A 159 -16.49 -1.49 3.49
CA ASP A 159 -17.30 -2.66 3.16
C ASP A 159 -18.52 -2.77 4.09
N GLU A 160 -18.37 -2.52 5.39
CA GLU A 160 -19.51 -2.45 6.32
C GLU A 160 -20.44 -1.28 6.00
N LEU A 161 -19.94 -0.09 5.65
CA LEU A 161 -20.80 1.02 5.22
C LEU A 161 -21.60 0.69 3.96
N LYS A 162 -20.96 0.09 2.95
CA LYS A 162 -21.62 -0.34 1.71
C LYS A 162 -22.68 -1.39 2.00
N ALA A 163 -22.32 -2.39 2.79
CA ALA A 163 -23.20 -3.50 3.13
C ALA A 163 -24.31 -3.04 4.06
N LEU A 164 -24.01 -2.54 5.25
CA LEU A 164 -24.93 -2.35 6.38
C LEU A 164 -25.40 -0.89 6.56
N GLY A 165 -24.73 0.09 5.97
CA GLY A 165 -24.99 1.52 6.19
C GLY A 165 -24.35 2.08 7.46
N GLU A 166 -23.66 1.25 8.25
CA GLU A 166 -22.88 1.61 9.44
C GLU A 166 -21.57 0.82 9.46
N GLN A 167 -20.55 1.31 10.17
CA GLN A 167 -19.27 0.63 10.36
C GLN A 167 -18.74 0.72 11.79
N TRP A 168 -17.82 -0.19 12.14
CA TRP A 168 -17.21 -0.30 13.48
C TRP A 168 -15.67 -0.32 13.50
N TYR A 169 -15.00 -0.22 12.35
CA TYR A 169 -13.55 -0.36 12.23
C TYR A 169 -12.79 0.98 12.27
N TRP A 170 -13.38 2.05 11.75
CA TRP A 170 -12.72 3.34 11.53
C TRP A 170 -13.27 4.44 12.43
N ASN A 171 -12.40 5.19 13.09
CA ASN A 171 -12.80 6.13 14.14
C ASN A 171 -13.10 7.56 13.67
N ASP A 172 -13.10 7.81 12.36
CA ASP A 172 -13.48 9.10 11.79
C ASP A 172 -14.95 9.08 11.33
N ALA A 173 -15.79 9.85 12.02
CA ALA A 173 -17.21 9.95 11.73
C ALA A 173 -17.54 10.65 10.39
N SER A 174 -16.55 11.30 9.75
CA SER A 174 -16.74 11.92 8.45
C SER A 174 -16.72 10.92 7.29
N LEU A 175 -16.31 9.66 7.51
CA LEU A 175 -16.41 8.59 6.52
C LEU A 175 -17.88 8.13 6.38
N THR A 176 -18.43 8.26 5.18
CA THR A 176 -19.80 7.84 4.83
C THR A 176 -19.84 6.95 3.59
N LYS A 177 -21.00 6.35 3.32
CA LYS A 177 -21.22 5.52 2.13
C LYS A 177 -21.14 6.33 0.82
N GLU A 178 -21.42 7.63 0.89
CA GLU A 178 -21.46 8.51 -0.27
C GLU A 178 -20.08 9.06 -0.62
N ASN A 179 -19.24 9.33 0.40
CA ASN A 179 -17.97 10.02 0.23
C ASN A 179 -16.72 9.13 0.36
N TRP A 180 -16.89 7.81 0.53
CA TRP A 180 -15.75 6.91 0.81
C TRP A 180 -14.63 7.03 -0.22
N TYR A 181 -14.97 7.29 -1.49
CA TYR A 181 -13.99 7.43 -2.56
C TYR A 181 -13.10 8.65 -2.34
N GLU A 182 -13.69 9.83 -2.18
CA GLU A 182 -12.98 11.07 -1.92
C GLU A 182 -12.23 11.02 -0.59
N TYR A 183 -12.85 10.39 0.43
CA TYR A 183 -12.26 10.18 1.74
C TYR A 183 -10.97 9.35 1.64
N THR A 184 -11.03 8.17 1.00
CA THR A 184 -9.87 7.29 0.86
C THR A 184 -8.79 7.91 -0.02
N LEU A 185 -9.15 8.63 -1.08
CA LEU A 185 -8.17 9.34 -1.90
C LEU A 185 -7.45 10.43 -1.11
N ARG A 186 -8.17 11.16 -0.24
CA ARG A 186 -7.55 12.13 0.68
C ARG A 186 -6.66 11.44 1.71
N PHE A 187 -7.11 10.33 2.28
CA PHE A 187 -6.30 9.51 3.19
C PHE A 187 -4.98 9.07 2.53
N PHE A 188 -5.02 8.57 1.29
CA PHE A 188 -3.84 8.21 0.50
C PHE A 188 -2.88 9.38 0.29
N LYS A 189 -3.40 10.57 -0.06
CA LYS A 189 -2.57 11.77 -0.22
C LYS A 189 -1.91 12.22 1.08
N LEU A 190 -2.60 12.14 2.21
CA LEU A 190 -2.01 12.47 3.50
C LEU A 190 -0.99 11.43 3.94
N TRP A 191 -1.28 10.15 3.68
CA TRP A 191 -0.40 9.05 4.03
C TRP A 191 0.94 9.09 3.27
N ILE A 192 0.96 9.52 2.00
CA ILE A 192 2.21 9.62 1.26
C ILE A 192 3.13 10.75 1.76
N GLU A 193 2.56 11.81 2.32
CA GLU A 193 3.31 12.91 2.96
C GLU A 193 3.97 12.45 4.27
N ASN A 194 3.38 11.47 4.96
CA ASN A 194 3.96 10.85 6.15
C ASN A 194 3.57 9.36 6.30
N PRO A 195 4.31 8.46 5.63
CA PRO A 195 4.03 7.02 5.66
C PRO A 195 4.31 6.32 7.00
N ASP A 196 5.01 6.96 7.95
CA ASP A 196 5.55 6.27 9.13
C ASP A 196 4.46 6.02 10.21
N PRO A 197 4.25 4.76 10.65
CA PRO A 197 3.30 4.39 11.71
C PRO A 197 3.65 4.96 13.09
N LYS A 198 4.88 5.49 13.30
CA LYS A 198 5.26 6.22 14.52
C LYS A 198 4.65 7.62 14.59
N TYR A 199 4.32 8.27 13.45
CA TYR A 199 3.67 9.58 13.44
C TYR A 199 2.15 9.44 13.43
N LYS A 200 1.63 8.73 14.43
CA LYS A 200 0.22 8.69 14.83
C LYS A 200 -0.28 10.04 15.36
N ILE A 201 -0.04 11.14 14.64
CA ILE A 201 -0.56 12.47 14.97
C ILE A 201 -2.10 12.53 14.80
N LEU A 202 -2.70 11.55 14.10
CA LEU A 202 -4.15 11.34 14.10
C LEU A 202 -4.65 10.35 15.15
N ARG A 203 -3.79 9.61 15.87
CA ARG A 203 -4.25 8.69 16.92
C ARG A 203 -4.33 9.34 18.30
N GLU A 204 -3.46 10.31 18.63
CA GLU A 204 -3.45 10.94 19.96
C GLU A 204 -4.63 11.92 20.18
N ASN A 205 -5.08 12.62 19.14
CA ASN A 205 -6.33 13.39 19.22
C ASN A 205 -7.58 12.49 19.26
N ASN A 206 -7.48 11.24 18.78
CA ASN A 206 -8.56 10.26 18.76
C ASN A 206 -8.57 9.30 19.97
N CYS A 207 -7.52 9.28 20.80
CA CYS A 207 -7.51 8.58 22.08
C CYS A 207 -7.98 9.46 23.25
N ASN A 208 -7.91 10.80 23.10
CA ASN A 208 -8.37 11.76 24.11
C ASN A 208 -9.74 12.39 23.79
N ALA A 209 -10.23 12.29 22.54
CA ALA A 209 -11.66 12.35 22.29
C ALA A 209 -12.23 11.03 22.79
N SER A 210 -13.12 11.08 23.79
CA SER A 210 -13.87 9.94 24.29
C SER A 210 -14.17 8.97 23.16
N LEU A 211 -13.64 7.74 23.23
CA LEU A 211 -14.04 6.64 22.34
C LEU A 211 -15.54 6.79 22.09
N PRO A 212 -16.03 6.99 20.85
CA PRO A 212 -17.45 6.92 20.60
C PRO A 212 -17.87 5.58 21.19
N LYS A 213 -18.78 5.61 22.18
CA LYS A 213 -19.18 4.47 23.01
C LYS A 213 -19.14 3.23 22.15
N LYS A 214 -18.24 2.26 22.44
CA LYS A 214 -18.12 0.97 21.74
C LYS A 214 -19.52 0.56 21.31
N LYS A 215 -19.85 0.73 20.03
CA LYS A 215 -21.18 0.35 19.55
C LYS A 215 -21.26 -1.14 19.83
N ASN A 216 -22.21 -1.49 20.68
CA ASN A 216 -22.24 -2.74 21.41
C ASN A 216 -22.21 -3.93 20.43
N ILE A 217 -21.56 -5.04 20.78
CA ILE A 217 -21.58 -6.27 19.95
C ILE A 217 -23.02 -6.67 19.61
N PHE A 218 -23.96 -6.39 20.53
CA PHE A 218 -25.39 -6.55 20.30
C PHE A 218 -25.95 -5.67 19.18
N SER A 219 -25.51 -4.42 18.98
CA SER A 219 -25.97 -3.60 17.86
C SER A 219 -25.50 -4.16 16.52
N ARG A 220 -24.27 -4.70 16.45
CA ARG A 220 -23.74 -5.39 15.26
C ARG A 220 -24.54 -6.66 14.96
N LEU A 221 -24.88 -7.45 15.97
CA LEU A 221 -25.72 -8.64 15.81
C LEU A 221 -27.13 -8.29 15.33
N ILE A 222 -27.73 -7.23 15.87
CA ILE A 222 -29.08 -6.76 15.49
C ILE A 222 -29.11 -6.27 14.04
N SER A 223 -28.07 -5.58 13.55
CA SER A 223 -28.00 -5.17 12.14
C SER A 223 -27.92 -6.36 11.17
N TYR A 224 -27.26 -7.46 11.57
CA TYR A 224 -27.25 -8.70 10.79
C TYR A 224 -28.62 -9.41 10.80
N LEU A 225 -29.32 -9.39 11.93
CA LEU A 225 -30.61 -10.08 12.09
C LEU A 225 -31.79 -9.36 11.42
N LYS A 226 -31.78 -8.02 11.35
CA LYS A 226 -32.84 -7.22 10.69
C LYS A 226 -32.95 -7.41 9.17
N ARG A 227 -32.09 -8.23 8.56
CA ARG A 227 -32.02 -8.46 7.11
C ARG A 227 -32.35 -9.88 6.66
N LYS A 228 -32.64 -10.80 7.58
CA LYS A 228 -33.31 -12.08 7.25
C LYS A 228 -34.81 -11.89 7.39
#